data_AF-A0A1F1KKL2-F1
#
_entry.id   AF-A0A1F1KKL2-F1
#
_cell.length_a   1.000
_cell.length_b   1.000
_cell.length_c   1.000
_cell.angle_alpha   90.00
_cell.angle_beta   90.00
_cell.angle_gamma   90.00
#
_symmetry.space_group_name_H-M   'P 1'
#
loop_
_entity.id
_entity.type
_entity.pdbx_description
1 polymer ?
#
loop_
_entity_poly.entity_id
_entity_poly.type
_entity_poly.pdbx_seq_one_letter_code
_entity_poly.pdbx_strand_id
1 'polypeptide(L)'
;MLVATLERLGVEHLFGLPGGAVLPLYDALHSSRRLRHVLVRHEQAAGHAATGYAVSTGKVGVCLATSGPGATNLVTPLTDAAMDSVPVVAITGNVPAGSMGTDAFQEADIRSITMPVTKHSFLVTDPDEIGPTIASAFELAASGRPGPVLVDVTKDALAGPARPDRERLTLPGFSVPPPPSAGDVVVIRQEGPRGGPGMREMLAITGAIKGAGLGKDVLPVTDGPFSGGTTGPCVGHVAPEAVDGGPVALVQDGDGIVLDVAAGALDLEVDEAELERRRAAWEAPEPPARARRGVLAKYSRLVRSASVGAVTH
;
A
#
# COMPACT_ATOMS: atom_id res chain seq x y z
N MET A 1 1.15 -24.37 14.12
CA MET A 1 0.67 -23.01 14.49
C MET A 1 0.25 -22.19 13.27
N LEU A 2 1.13 -22.05 12.26
CA LEU A 2 0.91 -21.20 11.08
C LEU A 2 -0.41 -21.51 10.34
N VAL A 3 -0.60 -22.78 9.91
CA VAL A 3 -1.80 -23.20 9.16
C VAL A 3 -3.10 -22.89 9.94
N ALA A 4 -3.16 -23.27 11.22
CA ALA A 4 -4.32 -22.99 12.07
C ALA A 4 -4.60 -21.48 12.22
N THR A 5 -3.58 -20.64 12.18
CA THR A 5 -3.74 -19.18 12.22
C THR A 5 -4.28 -18.65 10.90
N LEU A 6 -3.79 -19.13 9.75
CA LEU A 6 -4.37 -18.78 8.45
C LEU A 6 -5.84 -19.20 8.35
N GLU A 7 -6.20 -20.39 8.82
CA GLU A 7 -7.59 -20.85 8.85
C GLU A 7 -8.48 -19.97 9.75
N ARG A 8 -7.98 -19.55 10.92
CA ARG A 8 -8.69 -18.64 11.83
C ARG A 8 -8.90 -17.25 11.22
N LEU A 9 -7.93 -16.78 10.43
CA LEU A 9 -8.01 -15.52 9.68
C LEU A 9 -8.89 -15.63 8.41
N GLY A 10 -9.49 -16.80 8.16
CA GLY A 10 -10.40 -17.00 7.03
C GLY A 10 -9.70 -17.14 5.67
N VAL A 11 -8.42 -17.53 5.67
CA VAL A 11 -7.70 -17.80 4.42
C VAL A 11 -8.24 -19.08 3.78
N GLU A 12 -8.68 -18.97 2.54
CA GLU A 12 -9.21 -20.09 1.75
C GLU A 12 -8.19 -20.62 0.75
N HIS A 13 -7.35 -19.74 0.20
CA HIS A 13 -6.38 -20.06 -0.85
C HIS A 13 -4.98 -19.58 -0.47
N LEU A 14 -3.99 -20.46 -0.64
CA LEU A 14 -2.57 -20.18 -0.47
C LEU A 14 -1.84 -20.57 -1.75
N PHE A 15 -1.17 -19.63 -2.40
CA PHE A 15 -0.44 -19.87 -3.64
C PHE A 15 1.03 -20.08 -3.34
N GLY A 16 1.65 -21.17 -3.80
CA GLY A 16 3.05 -21.39 -3.43
C GLY A 16 3.77 -22.50 -4.18
N LEU A 17 5.09 -22.50 -4.00
CA LEU A 17 5.99 -23.54 -4.48
C LEU A 17 6.76 -24.13 -3.28
N PRO A 18 6.80 -25.47 -3.13
CA PRO A 18 7.49 -26.10 -2.01
C PRO A 18 9.00 -26.00 -2.14
N GLY A 19 9.69 -25.99 -1.00
CA GLY A 19 11.15 -26.07 -0.93
C GLY A 19 11.62 -26.40 0.48
N GLY A 20 12.90 -26.72 0.61
CA GLY A 20 13.47 -27.38 1.80
C GLY A 20 13.27 -26.64 3.13
N ALA A 21 13.18 -25.30 3.12
CA ALA A 21 13.00 -24.49 4.32
C ALA A 21 11.54 -24.49 4.82
N VAL A 22 10.57 -24.69 3.93
CA VAL A 22 9.13 -24.65 4.23
C VAL A 22 8.46 -26.03 4.20
N LEU A 23 9.21 -27.12 4.02
CA LEU A 23 8.65 -28.48 4.04
C LEU A 23 7.79 -28.79 5.28
N PRO A 24 8.19 -28.42 6.51
CA PRO A 24 7.34 -28.64 7.70
C PRO A 24 5.95 -27.97 7.58
N LEU A 25 5.88 -26.84 6.87
CA LEU A 25 4.62 -26.16 6.61
C LEU A 25 3.78 -26.93 5.56
N TYR A 26 4.40 -27.49 4.52
CA TYR A 26 3.69 -28.30 3.53
C TYR A 26 3.11 -29.59 4.12
N ASP A 27 3.79 -30.22 5.07
CA ASP A 27 3.28 -31.38 5.80
C ASP A 27 2.01 -31.02 6.61
N ALA A 28 2.02 -29.86 7.27
CA ALA A 28 0.86 -29.33 7.99
C ALA A 28 -0.29 -28.95 7.03
N LEU A 29 0.03 -28.35 5.88
CA LEU A 29 -0.96 -28.00 4.84
C LEU A 29 -1.65 -29.23 4.28
N HIS A 30 -0.93 -30.34 4.09
CA HIS A 30 -1.51 -31.60 3.61
C HIS A 30 -2.63 -32.11 4.54
N SER A 31 -2.53 -31.81 5.84
CA SER A 31 -3.52 -32.21 6.85
C SER A 31 -4.71 -31.24 6.95
N SER A 32 -4.63 -30.05 6.36
CA SER A 32 -5.72 -29.07 6.37
C SER A 32 -6.81 -29.44 5.37
N ARG A 33 -8.07 -29.27 5.78
CA ARG A 33 -9.25 -29.41 4.90
C ARG A 33 -9.89 -28.08 4.51
N ARG A 34 -9.48 -26.98 5.14
CA ARG A 34 -10.08 -25.64 4.94
C ARG A 34 -9.23 -24.77 4.03
N LEU A 35 -7.90 -24.90 4.13
CA LEU A 35 -6.96 -24.12 3.36
C LEU A 35 -6.55 -24.87 2.09
N ARG A 36 -6.89 -24.32 0.92
CA ARG A 36 -6.51 -24.88 -0.37
C ARG A 36 -5.15 -24.35 -0.80
N HIS A 37 -4.15 -25.22 -0.84
CA HIS A 37 -2.87 -24.89 -1.47
C HIS A 37 -2.97 -25.00 -3.00
N VAL A 38 -2.58 -23.94 -3.70
CA VAL A 38 -2.48 -23.88 -5.15
C VAL A 38 -1.00 -23.91 -5.54
N LEU A 39 -0.55 -25.07 -6.02
CA LEU A 39 0.81 -25.27 -6.48
C LEU A 39 1.06 -24.47 -7.77
N VAL A 40 2.01 -23.53 -7.72
CA VAL A 40 2.46 -22.79 -8.90
C VAL A 40 3.68 -23.47 -9.54
N ARG A 41 4.19 -22.90 -10.63
CA ARG A 41 5.43 -23.33 -11.30
C ARG A 41 6.60 -22.35 -11.10
N HIS A 42 6.35 -21.20 -10.50
CA HIS A 42 7.34 -20.17 -10.19
C HIS A 42 6.79 -19.27 -9.07
N GLU A 43 7.61 -18.85 -8.10
CA GLU A 43 7.15 -18.06 -6.94
C GLU A 43 6.61 -16.69 -7.35
N GLN A 44 7.18 -16.06 -8.38
CA GLN A 44 6.61 -14.86 -9.00
C GLN A 44 5.12 -15.04 -9.37
N ALA A 45 4.75 -16.21 -9.90
CA ALA A 45 3.36 -16.52 -10.23
C ALA A 45 2.50 -16.72 -8.97
N ALA A 46 3.06 -17.23 -7.86
CA ALA A 46 2.36 -17.28 -6.58
C ALA A 46 2.04 -15.87 -6.06
N GLY A 47 3.01 -14.96 -6.12
CA GLY A 47 2.79 -13.56 -5.73
C GLY A 47 1.71 -12.88 -6.56
N HIS A 48 1.78 -12.94 -7.90
CA HIS A 48 0.75 -12.33 -8.74
C HIS A 48 -0.63 -13.02 -8.61
N ALA A 49 -0.67 -14.34 -8.39
CA ALA A 49 -1.93 -15.03 -8.11
C ALA A 49 -2.56 -14.55 -6.78
N ALA A 50 -1.73 -14.32 -5.75
CA ALA A 50 -2.20 -13.72 -4.49
C ALA A 50 -2.73 -12.29 -4.71
N THR A 51 -2.04 -11.47 -5.50
CA THR A 51 -2.51 -10.13 -5.90
C THR A 51 -3.86 -10.21 -6.63
N GLY A 52 -3.99 -11.06 -7.64
CA GLY A 52 -5.24 -11.23 -8.39
C GLY A 52 -6.38 -11.76 -7.53
N TYR A 53 -6.10 -12.67 -6.60
CA TYR A 53 -7.06 -13.14 -5.61
C TYR A 53 -7.54 -12.00 -4.71
N ALA A 54 -6.62 -11.16 -4.21
CA ALA A 54 -6.97 -10.05 -3.35
C ALA A 54 -7.87 -9.03 -4.07
N VAL A 55 -7.52 -8.65 -5.30
CA VAL A 55 -8.29 -7.70 -6.12
C VAL A 55 -9.68 -8.25 -6.46
N SER A 56 -9.80 -9.54 -6.77
CA SER A 56 -11.08 -10.14 -7.18
C SER A 56 -12.04 -10.43 -6.01
N THR A 57 -11.52 -10.58 -4.80
CA THR A 57 -12.32 -10.99 -3.62
C THR A 57 -12.45 -9.91 -2.56
N GLY A 58 -11.60 -8.87 -2.58
CA GLY A 58 -11.49 -7.89 -1.49
C GLY A 58 -10.84 -8.45 -0.21
N LYS A 59 -10.31 -9.68 -0.25
CA LYS A 59 -9.62 -10.33 0.89
C LYS A 59 -8.10 -10.16 0.78
N VAL A 60 -7.36 -10.44 1.85
CA VAL A 60 -5.89 -10.49 1.81
C VAL A 60 -5.42 -11.69 0.99
N GLY A 61 -4.57 -11.45 -0.01
CA GLY A 61 -3.91 -12.51 -0.78
C GLY A 61 -2.74 -13.12 -0.01
N VAL A 62 -2.53 -14.44 -0.11
CA VAL A 62 -1.43 -15.11 0.59
C VAL A 62 -0.58 -15.93 -0.38
N CYS A 63 0.74 -15.67 -0.38
CA CYS A 63 1.70 -16.47 -1.14
C CYS A 63 2.77 -17.08 -0.24
N LEU A 64 3.33 -18.22 -0.67
CA LEU A 64 4.34 -18.99 0.05
C LEU A 64 5.53 -19.32 -0.85
N ALA A 65 6.74 -19.04 -0.37
CA ALA A 65 8.00 -19.45 -0.99
C ALA A 65 8.97 -20.05 0.04
N THR A 66 9.93 -20.83 -0.43
CA THR A 66 11.08 -21.29 0.39
C THR A 66 12.09 -20.15 0.58
N SER A 67 13.23 -20.45 1.23
CA SER A 67 14.34 -19.52 1.43
C SER A 67 15.07 -19.11 0.17
N GLY A 68 15.99 -18.14 0.32
CA GLY A 68 16.96 -17.76 -0.69
C GLY A 68 16.30 -17.37 -2.03
N PRO A 69 16.61 -18.06 -3.13
CA PRO A 69 16.12 -17.68 -4.46
C PRO A 69 14.59 -17.70 -4.57
N GLY A 70 13.92 -18.64 -3.89
CA GLY A 70 12.45 -18.71 -3.90
C GLY A 70 11.83 -17.48 -3.25
N ALA A 71 12.39 -17.04 -2.13
CA ALA A 71 11.99 -15.80 -1.46
C ALA A 71 12.26 -14.57 -2.34
N THR A 72 13.43 -14.47 -2.97
CA THR A 72 13.76 -13.31 -3.83
C THR A 72 12.91 -13.22 -5.10
N ASN A 73 12.38 -14.34 -5.59
CA ASN A 73 11.43 -14.35 -6.70
C ASN A 73 10.09 -13.66 -6.37
N LEU A 74 9.79 -13.42 -5.08
CA LEU A 74 8.62 -12.66 -4.65
C LEU A 74 8.83 -11.14 -4.69
N VAL A 75 10.05 -10.63 -4.88
CA VAL A 75 10.30 -9.18 -4.89
C VAL A 75 9.48 -8.47 -5.98
N THR A 76 9.42 -9.04 -7.18
CA THR A 76 8.65 -8.47 -8.28
C THR A 76 7.13 -8.37 -7.97
N PRO A 77 6.43 -9.45 -7.60
CA PRO A 77 5.00 -9.36 -7.32
C PRO A 77 4.68 -8.58 -6.03
N LEU A 78 5.60 -8.50 -5.07
CA LEU A 78 5.41 -7.60 -3.91
C LEU A 78 5.56 -6.13 -4.34
N THR A 79 6.51 -5.81 -5.21
CA THR A 79 6.63 -4.46 -5.76
C THR A 79 5.35 -4.04 -6.50
N ASP A 80 4.82 -4.93 -7.33
CA ASP A 80 3.54 -4.78 -8.03
C ASP A 80 2.39 -4.51 -7.05
N ALA A 81 2.21 -5.38 -6.04
CA ALA A 81 1.19 -5.20 -5.01
C ALA A 81 1.33 -3.89 -4.23
N ALA A 82 2.56 -3.45 -3.93
CA ALA A 82 2.81 -2.18 -3.24
C ALA A 82 2.44 -0.96 -4.09
N MET A 83 2.73 -0.99 -5.38
CA MET A 83 2.38 0.08 -6.32
C MET A 83 0.85 0.21 -6.44
N ASP A 84 0.16 -0.93 -6.52
CA ASP A 84 -1.29 -1.00 -6.72
C ASP A 84 -2.11 -0.94 -5.42
N SER A 85 -1.44 -0.85 -4.27
CA SER A 85 -2.08 -0.84 -2.94
C SER A 85 -2.94 -2.10 -2.69
N VAL A 86 -2.41 -3.27 -3.03
CA VAL A 86 -3.10 -4.55 -2.90
C VAL A 86 -2.64 -5.28 -1.63
N PRO A 87 -3.57 -5.72 -0.76
CA PRO A 87 -3.20 -6.38 0.49
C PRO A 87 -2.72 -7.81 0.24
N VAL A 88 -1.41 -8.04 0.42
CA VAL A 88 -0.78 -9.35 0.27
C VAL A 88 0.06 -9.69 1.50
N VAL A 89 0.00 -10.93 1.98
CA VAL A 89 0.93 -11.47 2.97
C VAL A 89 1.77 -12.53 2.30
N ALA A 90 3.07 -12.25 2.14
CA ALA A 90 4.06 -13.20 1.65
C ALA A 90 4.72 -13.91 2.81
N ILE A 91 4.70 -15.24 2.78
CA ILE A 91 5.34 -16.09 3.78
C ILE A 91 6.55 -16.74 3.14
N THR A 92 7.71 -16.60 3.78
CA THR A 92 8.94 -17.24 3.34
C THR A 92 9.51 -18.11 4.45
N GLY A 93 10.14 -19.23 4.06
CA GLY A 93 11.00 -19.96 4.99
C GLY A 93 12.41 -19.39 4.96
N ASN A 94 13.16 -19.53 6.04
CA ASN A 94 14.59 -19.23 6.08
C ASN A 94 15.40 -20.37 6.70
N VAL A 95 16.72 -20.24 6.68
CA VAL A 95 17.64 -21.15 7.39
C VAL A 95 17.33 -21.17 8.90
N PRO A 96 17.76 -22.20 9.65
CA PRO A 96 17.60 -22.23 11.10
C PRO A 96 18.21 -20.98 11.76
N ALA A 97 17.61 -20.51 12.86
CA ALA A 97 18.02 -19.25 13.48
C ALA A 97 19.51 -19.25 13.88
N GLY A 98 20.02 -20.38 14.38
CA GLY A 98 21.44 -20.53 14.75
C GLY A 98 22.42 -20.59 13.57
N SER A 99 21.94 -20.65 12.33
CA SER A 99 22.75 -20.63 11.10
C SER A 99 22.70 -19.29 10.38
N MET A 100 21.91 -18.32 10.87
CA MET A 100 21.88 -16.99 10.27
C MET A 100 23.22 -16.27 10.47
N GLY A 101 23.69 -15.58 9.45
CA GLY A 101 24.98 -14.88 9.39
C GLY A 101 26.18 -15.79 9.10
N THR A 102 25.94 -17.03 8.66
CA THR A 102 27.02 -18.04 8.44
C THR A 102 27.26 -18.39 6.98
N ASP A 103 26.62 -17.66 6.04
CA ASP A 103 26.57 -17.99 4.62
C ASP A 103 25.98 -19.40 4.40
N ALA A 104 24.92 -19.72 5.15
CA ALA A 104 24.27 -21.00 5.04
C ALA A 104 23.63 -21.19 3.65
N PHE A 105 23.48 -22.44 3.20
CA PHE A 105 22.92 -22.72 1.88
C PHE A 105 21.53 -22.11 1.72
N GLN A 106 21.35 -21.26 0.70
CA GLN A 106 20.13 -20.50 0.42
C GLN A 106 19.70 -19.57 1.57
N GLU A 107 20.65 -19.09 2.38
CA GLU A 107 20.46 -17.94 3.24
C GLU A 107 20.35 -16.67 2.39
N ALA A 108 19.32 -15.86 2.65
CA ALA A 108 19.19 -14.52 2.08
C ALA A 108 18.51 -13.62 3.10
N ASP A 109 18.99 -12.38 3.22
CA ASP A 109 18.32 -11.35 4.00
C ASP A 109 17.12 -10.78 3.22
N ILE A 110 16.10 -11.63 3.05
CA ILE A 110 14.88 -11.27 2.32
C ILE A 110 14.15 -10.11 2.99
N ARG A 111 14.29 -9.96 4.31
CA ARG A 111 13.73 -8.84 5.07
C ARG A 111 14.28 -7.52 4.54
N SER A 112 15.60 -7.36 4.47
CA SER A 112 16.21 -6.13 3.95
C SER A 112 15.94 -5.93 2.45
N ILE A 113 15.94 -7.02 1.66
CA ILE A 113 15.67 -6.97 0.22
C ILE A 113 14.25 -6.43 -0.07
N THR A 114 13.26 -6.82 0.75
CA THR A 114 11.85 -6.48 0.52
C THR A 114 11.40 -5.22 1.24
N MET A 115 12.17 -4.72 2.22
CA MET A 115 11.82 -3.54 3.01
C MET A 115 11.39 -2.30 2.20
N PRO A 116 11.99 -1.99 1.01
CA PRO A 116 11.55 -0.86 0.19
C PRO A 116 10.21 -1.08 -0.54
N VAL A 117 9.72 -2.32 -0.61
CA VAL A 117 8.56 -2.73 -1.41
C VAL A 117 7.49 -3.44 -0.58
N THR A 118 7.59 -3.40 0.75
CA THR A 118 6.58 -3.89 1.68
C THR A 118 6.23 -2.82 2.71
N LYS A 119 5.03 -2.90 3.29
CA LYS A 119 4.65 -2.09 4.45
C LYS A 119 5.47 -2.48 5.68
N HIS A 120 5.80 -3.76 5.78
CA HIS A 120 6.65 -4.30 6.82
C HIS A 120 7.22 -5.65 6.38
N SER A 121 8.37 -6.01 6.96
CA SER A 121 8.98 -7.33 6.81
C SER A 121 9.39 -7.85 8.18
N PHE A 122 8.72 -8.92 8.62
CA PHE A 122 9.01 -9.61 9.88
C PHE A 122 10.03 -10.73 9.67
N LEU A 123 10.82 -11.00 10.70
CA LEU A 123 11.61 -12.22 10.84
C LEU A 123 11.16 -12.92 12.12
N VAL A 124 10.75 -14.18 12.01
CA VAL A 124 10.25 -15.00 13.11
C VAL A 124 11.21 -16.15 13.36
N THR A 125 11.88 -16.11 14.51
CA THR A 125 12.81 -17.15 14.96
C THR A 125 12.24 -18.02 16.09
N ASP A 126 11.15 -17.59 16.72
CA ASP A 126 10.48 -18.29 17.81
C ASP A 126 9.14 -18.89 17.31
N PRO A 127 8.89 -20.21 17.49
CA PRO A 127 7.60 -20.82 17.19
C PRO A 127 6.38 -20.11 17.80
N ASP A 128 6.52 -19.54 19.00
CA ASP A 128 5.43 -18.88 19.74
C ASP A 128 4.99 -17.56 19.08
N GLU A 129 5.91 -16.90 18.36
CA GLU A 129 5.66 -15.64 17.66
C GLU A 129 4.99 -15.82 16.30
N ILE A 130 4.95 -17.04 15.74
CA ILE A 130 4.36 -17.30 14.41
C ILE A 130 2.89 -16.85 14.35
N GLY A 131 2.08 -17.24 15.32
CA GLY A 131 0.65 -16.91 15.35
C GLY A 131 0.40 -15.40 15.44
N PRO A 132 0.94 -14.72 16.48
CA PRO A 132 0.84 -13.28 16.64
C PRO A 132 1.35 -12.49 15.42
N THR A 133 2.49 -12.89 14.85
CA THR A 133 3.09 -12.20 13.69
C THR A 133 2.22 -12.29 12.46
N ILE A 134 1.69 -13.48 12.15
CA ILE A 134 0.78 -13.66 11.00
C ILE A 134 -0.49 -12.82 11.19
N ALA A 135 -1.08 -12.79 12.38
CA ALA A 135 -2.26 -11.97 12.65
C ALA A 135 -1.98 -10.47 12.50
N SER A 136 -0.84 -9.99 13.01
CA SER A 136 -0.38 -8.61 12.82
C SER A 136 -0.04 -8.28 11.37
N ALA A 137 0.51 -9.23 10.61
CA ALA A 137 0.80 -9.04 9.19
C ALA A 137 -0.48 -8.85 8.36
N PHE A 138 -1.56 -9.56 8.68
CA PHE A 138 -2.86 -9.37 8.03
C PHE A 138 -3.45 -7.98 8.31
N GLU A 139 -3.37 -7.54 9.57
CA GLU A 139 -3.82 -6.21 9.98
C GLU A 139 -3.01 -5.11 9.27
N LEU A 140 -1.68 -5.26 9.22
CA LEU A 140 -0.80 -4.34 8.50
C LEU A 140 -1.08 -4.34 6.99
N ALA A 141 -1.27 -5.50 6.37
CA ALA A 141 -1.51 -5.59 4.94
C ALA A 141 -2.82 -4.89 4.53
N ALA A 142 -3.87 -5.01 5.36
CA ALA A 142 -5.21 -4.48 5.05
C ALA A 142 -5.45 -3.04 5.49
N SER A 143 -4.75 -2.55 6.51
CA SER A 143 -5.01 -1.26 7.14
C SER A 143 -4.47 -0.05 6.35
N GLY A 144 -5.03 1.14 6.60
CA GLY A 144 -4.57 2.39 5.99
C GLY A 144 -4.55 2.30 4.46
N ARG A 145 -3.41 2.64 3.84
CA ARG A 145 -3.14 2.24 2.45
C ARG A 145 -2.81 0.75 2.44
N PRO A 146 -3.61 -0.13 1.81
CA PRO A 146 -3.30 -1.55 1.77
C PRO A 146 -2.02 -1.81 0.99
N GLY A 147 -1.37 -2.93 1.27
CA GLY A 147 -0.11 -3.27 0.61
C GLY A 147 0.49 -4.56 1.14
N PRO A 148 1.63 -4.98 0.56
CA PRO A 148 2.25 -6.24 0.90
C PRO A 148 2.99 -6.20 2.23
N VAL A 149 2.97 -7.32 2.95
CA VAL A 149 3.76 -7.58 4.16
C VAL A 149 4.49 -8.91 3.99
N LEU A 150 5.78 -8.95 4.34
CA LEU A 150 6.55 -10.18 4.37
C LEU A 150 6.61 -10.73 5.81
N VAL A 151 6.43 -12.04 5.95
CA VAL A 151 6.70 -12.80 7.17
C VAL A 151 7.70 -13.90 6.85
N ASP A 152 8.96 -13.67 7.20
CA ASP A 152 10.04 -14.65 7.04
C ASP A 152 10.17 -15.50 8.30
N VAL A 153 10.11 -16.82 8.18
CA VAL A 153 10.07 -17.74 9.32
C VAL A 153 11.21 -18.75 9.22
N THR A 154 12.03 -18.86 10.27
CA THR A 154 13.14 -19.82 10.26
C THR A 154 12.64 -21.26 10.29
N LYS A 155 13.40 -22.16 9.68
CA LYS A 155 13.04 -23.58 9.58
C LYS A 155 12.81 -24.26 10.94
N ASP A 156 13.62 -23.92 11.93
CA ASP A 156 13.50 -24.42 13.31
C ASP A 156 12.28 -23.83 14.03
N ALA A 157 11.90 -22.58 13.76
CA ALA A 157 10.64 -22.02 14.24
C ALA A 157 9.42 -22.75 13.66
N LEU A 158 9.44 -23.06 12.35
CA LEU A 158 8.37 -23.81 11.69
C LEU A 158 8.21 -25.25 12.22
N ALA A 159 9.31 -25.89 12.60
CA ALA A 159 9.33 -27.26 13.11
C ALA A 159 9.13 -27.36 14.63
N GLY A 160 9.35 -26.27 15.36
CA GLY A 160 9.30 -26.23 16.81
C GLY A 160 7.87 -26.30 17.38
N PRO A 161 7.72 -26.74 18.65
CA PRO A 161 6.44 -26.68 19.34
C PRO A 161 6.08 -25.22 19.65
N ALA A 162 4.81 -24.87 19.50
CA ALA A 162 4.30 -23.53 19.78
C ALA A 162 3.17 -23.55 20.83
N ARG A 163 3.25 -22.65 21.80
CA ARG A 163 2.29 -22.34 22.87
C ARG A 163 2.13 -20.81 22.97
N PRO A 164 1.45 -20.18 21.99
CA PRO A 164 1.35 -18.74 21.93
C PRO A 164 0.67 -18.18 23.18
N ASP A 165 1.23 -17.11 23.72
CA ASP A 165 0.71 -16.37 24.87
C ASP A 165 -0.17 -15.17 24.44
N ARG A 166 -0.15 -14.83 23.14
CA ARG A 166 -0.78 -13.63 22.57
C ARG A 166 -1.56 -13.94 21.29
N GLU A 167 -2.56 -13.12 21.01
CA GLU A 167 -3.30 -13.18 19.74
C GLU A 167 -2.61 -12.41 18.61
N ARG A 168 -1.95 -11.29 18.93
CA ARG A 168 -1.28 -10.35 18.00
C ARG A 168 -0.07 -9.69 18.66
N LEU A 169 0.85 -9.17 17.84
CA LEU A 169 1.95 -8.32 18.31
C LEU A 169 1.47 -6.90 18.60
N THR A 170 2.07 -6.26 19.60
CA THR A 170 2.02 -4.80 19.75
C THR A 170 2.88 -4.18 18.66
N LEU A 171 2.35 -3.22 17.91
CA LEU A 171 3.04 -2.53 16.82
C LEU A 171 3.27 -1.05 17.22
N PRO A 172 4.39 -0.71 17.89
CA PRO A 172 4.64 0.67 18.32
C PRO A 172 4.67 1.64 17.14
N GLY A 173 3.96 2.76 17.26
CA GLY A 173 3.92 3.81 16.24
C GLY A 173 3.04 3.48 15.02
N PHE A 174 2.47 2.28 14.94
CA PHE A 174 1.46 1.97 13.94
C PHE A 174 0.11 2.53 14.40
N SER A 175 -0.36 3.55 13.69
CA SER A 175 -1.71 4.08 13.81
C SER A 175 -2.34 4.15 12.43
N VAL A 176 -3.59 3.73 12.33
CA VAL A 176 -4.35 3.84 11.08
C VAL A 176 -5.14 5.14 11.17
N PRO A 177 -4.85 6.15 10.32
CA PRO A 177 -5.73 7.30 10.25
C PRO A 177 -7.15 6.81 9.89
N PRO A 178 -8.20 7.43 10.45
CA PRO A 178 -9.57 7.02 10.14
C PRO A 178 -9.77 7.07 8.62
N PRO A 179 -10.34 6.01 8.02
CA PRO A 179 -10.66 6.05 6.60
C PRO A 179 -11.68 7.17 6.34
N PRO A 180 -11.70 7.74 5.12
CA PRO A 180 -12.77 8.65 4.74
C PRO A 180 -14.13 7.94 4.87
N SER A 181 -15.18 8.72 5.10
CA SER A 181 -16.56 8.25 5.17
C SER A 181 -17.30 8.53 3.86
N ALA A 182 -18.40 7.82 3.63
CA ALA A 182 -19.30 8.14 2.54
C ALA A 182 -19.79 9.59 2.65
N GLY A 183 -19.69 10.36 1.57
CA GLY A 183 -19.98 11.79 1.50
C GLY A 183 -18.75 12.69 1.68
N ASP A 184 -17.60 12.13 2.07
CA ASP A 184 -16.38 12.93 2.23
C ASP A 184 -15.83 13.40 0.88
N VAL A 185 -15.25 14.60 0.89
CA VAL A 185 -14.47 15.15 -0.22
C VAL A 185 -12.99 15.13 0.16
N VAL A 186 -12.18 14.40 -0.60
CA VAL A 186 -10.73 14.29 -0.36
C VAL A 186 -9.99 15.21 -1.31
N VAL A 187 -9.51 16.35 -0.79
CA VAL A 187 -8.74 17.33 -1.58
C VAL A 187 -7.25 17.03 -1.52
N ILE A 188 -6.67 16.73 -2.68
CA ILE A 188 -5.26 16.39 -2.84
C ILE A 188 -4.58 17.52 -3.61
N ARG A 189 -3.63 18.18 -2.95
CA ARG A 189 -2.97 19.39 -3.44
C ARG A 189 -1.58 19.08 -3.96
N GLN A 190 -1.04 20.00 -4.78
CA GLN A 190 0.35 19.95 -5.25
C GLN A 190 0.64 18.80 -6.23
N GLU A 191 -0.37 18.36 -6.98
CA GLU A 191 -0.22 17.32 -8.00
C GLU A 191 -0.28 17.90 -9.41
N GLY A 192 -0.59 19.19 -9.55
CA GLY A 192 -0.54 19.92 -10.80
C GLY A 192 0.87 20.07 -11.38
N PRO A 193 1.02 20.56 -12.63
CA PRO A 193 2.30 20.69 -13.31
C PRO A 193 3.40 21.41 -12.51
N ARG A 194 3.06 22.47 -11.78
CA ARG A 194 4.03 23.25 -11.00
C ARG A 194 4.23 22.67 -9.60
N GLY A 195 3.16 22.23 -8.94
CA GLY A 195 3.19 21.66 -7.59
C GLY A 195 3.80 20.26 -7.51
N GLY A 196 3.52 19.43 -8.53
CA GLY A 196 4.01 18.07 -8.73
C GLY A 196 4.85 17.96 -10.01
N PRO A 197 6.10 18.45 -10.04
CA PRO A 197 6.90 18.56 -11.26
C PRO A 197 7.11 17.21 -11.92
N GLY A 198 6.72 17.13 -13.19
CA GLY A 198 6.65 15.87 -13.93
C GLY A 198 5.29 15.16 -13.89
N MET A 199 4.24 15.81 -13.37
CA MET A 199 2.84 15.34 -13.33
C MET A 199 2.73 13.93 -12.77
N ARG A 200 2.83 13.82 -11.46
CA ARG A 200 2.91 12.54 -10.77
C ARG A 200 1.55 11.86 -10.87
N GLU A 201 1.55 10.63 -11.36
CA GLU A 201 0.32 9.83 -11.44
C GLU A 201 -0.23 9.53 -10.04
N MET A 202 -1.51 9.83 -9.86
CA MET A 202 -2.25 9.62 -8.62
C MET A 202 -2.95 8.27 -8.63
N LEU A 203 -2.23 7.26 -8.13
CA LEU A 203 -2.77 5.91 -7.94
C LEU A 203 -2.94 5.54 -6.46
N ALA A 204 -2.10 6.10 -5.59
CA ALA A 204 -2.03 5.70 -4.17
C ALA A 204 -3.32 6.01 -3.40
N ILE A 205 -3.80 7.26 -3.49
CA ILE A 205 -4.94 7.73 -2.70
C ILE A 205 -6.25 7.21 -3.29
N THR A 206 -6.39 7.27 -4.61
CA THR A 206 -7.55 6.74 -5.34
C THR A 206 -7.66 5.21 -5.20
N GLY A 207 -6.53 4.50 -5.21
CA GLY A 207 -6.45 3.07 -4.90
C GLY A 207 -6.88 2.75 -3.47
N ALA A 208 -6.48 3.56 -2.48
CA ALA A 208 -6.90 3.38 -1.09
C ALA A 208 -8.42 3.60 -0.90
N ILE A 209 -8.98 4.67 -1.48
CA ILE A 209 -10.44 4.96 -1.45
C ILE A 209 -11.22 3.79 -2.08
N LYS A 210 -10.77 3.33 -3.25
CA LYS A 210 -11.38 2.18 -3.93
C LYS A 210 -11.26 0.90 -3.13
N GLY A 211 -10.08 0.62 -2.57
CA GLY A 211 -9.82 -0.56 -1.75
C GLY A 211 -10.69 -0.61 -0.49
N ALA A 212 -11.05 0.55 0.07
CA ALA A 212 -12.01 0.68 1.16
C ALA A 212 -13.49 0.50 0.72
N GLY A 213 -13.76 0.27 -0.56
CA GLY A 213 -15.11 0.15 -1.11
C GLY A 213 -15.83 1.50 -1.30
N LEU A 214 -15.14 2.61 -1.09
CA LEU A 214 -15.71 3.97 -1.06
C LEU A 214 -15.57 4.72 -2.39
N GLY A 215 -15.15 4.04 -3.46
CA GLY A 215 -14.89 4.67 -4.76
C GLY A 215 -16.10 5.39 -5.37
N LYS A 216 -17.33 5.10 -4.95
CA LYS A 216 -18.54 5.80 -5.42
C LYS A 216 -19.03 6.89 -4.46
N ASP A 217 -18.58 6.82 -3.21
CA ASP A 217 -19.15 7.56 -2.10
C ASP A 217 -18.23 8.68 -1.62
N VAL A 218 -16.95 8.66 -2.01
CA VAL A 218 -15.96 9.69 -1.71
C VAL A 218 -15.57 10.41 -3.00
N LEU A 219 -15.56 11.74 -2.96
CA LEU A 219 -15.16 12.58 -4.08
C LEU A 219 -13.69 13.00 -3.95
N PRO A 220 -12.75 12.41 -4.71
CA PRO A 220 -11.41 12.97 -4.83
C PRO A 220 -11.39 14.23 -5.71
N VAL A 221 -10.77 15.29 -5.21
CA VAL A 221 -10.56 16.57 -5.91
C VAL A 221 -9.07 16.89 -5.90
N THR A 222 -8.51 17.30 -7.05
CA THR A 222 -7.08 17.62 -7.15
C THR A 222 -6.76 18.63 -8.24
N ASP A 223 -5.63 19.33 -8.06
CA ASP A 223 -5.01 20.18 -9.09
C ASP A 223 -4.16 19.39 -10.10
N GLY A 224 -3.97 18.08 -9.90
CA GLY A 224 -3.24 17.17 -10.78
C GLY A 224 -4.11 16.28 -11.68
N PRO A 225 -3.47 15.41 -12.48
CA PRO A 225 -4.16 14.37 -13.23
C PRO A 225 -4.56 13.19 -12.33
N PHE A 226 -5.58 12.44 -12.76
CA PHE A 226 -5.90 11.14 -12.18
C PHE A 226 -5.41 10.00 -13.07
N SER A 227 -5.00 8.91 -12.43
CA SER A 227 -4.72 7.66 -13.15
C SER A 227 -6.03 7.00 -13.60
N GLY A 228 -5.96 6.21 -14.68
CA GLY A 228 -7.10 5.46 -15.22
C GLY A 228 -7.69 4.39 -14.29
N GLY A 229 -7.08 4.15 -13.12
CA GLY A 229 -7.61 3.26 -12.09
C GLY A 229 -8.70 3.89 -11.20
N THR A 230 -8.92 5.20 -11.33
CA THR A 230 -9.91 5.97 -10.54
C THR A 230 -11.33 5.66 -11.02
N THR A 231 -12.23 5.39 -10.08
CA THR A 231 -13.64 5.06 -10.35
C THR A 231 -14.53 5.98 -9.55
N GLY A 232 -15.73 6.28 -10.05
CA GLY A 232 -16.70 7.17 -9.40
C GLY A 232 -16.51 8.64 -9.78
N PRO A 233 -17.18 9.56 -9.07
CA PRO A 233 -17.05 10.99 -9.34
C PRO A 233 -15.63 11.46 -8.94
N CYS A 234 -14.95 12.17 -9.81
CA CYS A 234 -13.63 12.73 -9.54
C CYS A 234 -13.45 14.07 -10.27
N VAL A 235 -12.76 15.02 -9.64
CA VAL A 235 -12.46 16.33 -10.27
C VAL A 235 -10.95 16.55 -10.27
N GLY A 236 -10.34 16.43 -11.44
CA GLY A 236 -8.90 16.64 -11.63
C GLY A 236 -8.63 17.97 -12.33
N HIS A 237 -7.37 18.40 -12.34
CA HIS A 237 -6.93 19.65 -12.97
C HIS A 237 -7.66 20.91 -12.46
N VAL A 238 -8.00 20.96 -11.17
CA VAL A 238 -8.51 22.20 -10.57
C VAL A 238 -7.45 23.29 -10.72
N ALA A 239 -7.83 24.40 -11.36
CA ALA A 239 -6.95 25.50 -11.66
C ALA A 239 -7.56 26.84 -11.19
N PRO A 240 -6.75 27.82 -10.74
CA PRO A 240 -5.29 27.75 -10.53
C PRO A 240 -4.84 26.66 -9.55
N GLU A 241 -3.61 26.18 -9.69
CA GLU A 241 -3.07 25.09 -8.85
C GLU A 241 -2.97 25.53 -7.37
N ALA A 242 -2.91 24.56 -6.45
CA ALA A 242 -2.74 24.88 -5.04
C ALA A 242 -1.44 25.65 -4.76
N VAL A 243 -0.36 25.37 -5.51
CA VAL A 243 0.95 26.04 -5.39
C VAL A 243 0.92 27.51 -5.84
N ASP A 244 -0.12 27.91 -6.56
CA ASP A 244 -0.34 29.27 -7.03
C ASP A 244 -1.38 30.02 -6.17
N GLY A 245 -1.83 29.42 -5.05
CA GLY A 245 -2.85 29.99 -4.19
C GLY A 245 -4.27 29.86 -4.75
N GLY A 246 -4.49 28.89 -5.65
CA GLY A 246 -5.81 28.62 -6.20
C GLY A 246 -6.83 28.10 -5.17
N PRO A 247 -8.08 27.87 -5.57
CA PRO A 247 -9.18 27.55 -4.65
C PRO A 247 -8.90 26.37 -3.71
N VAL A 248 -8.33 25.28 -4.24
CA VAL A 248 -7.97 24.09 -3.46
C VAL A 248 -6.84 24.34 -2.44
N ALA A 249 -6.06 25.42 -2.59
CA ALA A 249 -5.05 25.82 -1.62
C ALA A 249 -5.66 26.27 -0.29
N LEU A 250 -6.88 26.82 -0.34
CA LEU A 250 -7.56 27.49 0.78
C LEU A 250 -8.52 26.58 1.55
N VAL A 251 -8.79 25.38 1.03
CA VAL A 251 -9.63 24.38 1.70
C VAL A 251 -9.00 23.99 3.04
N GLN A 252 -9.84 23.68 4.02
CA GLN A 252 -9.45 23.14 5.33
C GLN A 252 -10.37 21.97 5.68
N ASP A 253 -9.91 21.09 6.58
CA ASP A 253 -10.71 19.95 7.03
C ASP A 253 -12.00 20.45 7.70
N GLY A 254 -13.14 19.91 7.27
CA GLY A 254 -14.47 20.30 7.75
C GLY A 254 -15.20 21.33 6.89
N ASP A 255 -14.56 21.91 5.87
CA ASP A 255 -15.27 22.75 4.89
C ASP A 255 -16.27 21.91 4.08
N GLY A 256 -17.45 22.48 3.79
CA GLY A 256 -18.42 21.90 2.88
C GLY A 256 -17.99 22.06 1.42
N ILE A 257 -18.08 21.01 0.61
CA ILE A 257 -17.82 21.07 -0.83
C ILE A 257 -18.95 20.36 -1.56
N VAL A 258 -19.53 21.02 -2.56
CA VAL A 258 -20.65 20.51 -3.35
C VAL A 258 -20.24 20.37 -4.81
N LEU A 259 -20.40 19.17 -5.36
CA LEU A 259 -20.25 18.90 -6.79
C LEU A 259 -21.64 18.74 -7.42
N ASP A 260 -22.06 19.71 -8.23
CA ASP A 260 -23.22 19.58 -9.10
C ASP A 260 -22.77 19.14 -10.50
N VAL A 261 -22.91 17.85 -10.77
CA VAL A 261 -22.52 17.25 -12.06
C VAL A 261 -23.41 17.74 -13.21
N ALA A 262 -24.68 18.05 -12.95
CA ALA A 262 -25.62 18.49 -13.98
C ALA A 262 -25.36 19.95 -14.37
N ALA A 263 -25.04 20.79 -13.40
CA ALA A 263 -24.63 22.18 -13.63
C ALA A 263 -23.15 22.32 -14.04
N GLY A 264 -22.34 21.29 -13.82
CA GLY A 264 -20.89 21.34 -14.03
C GLY A 264 -20.18 22.27 -13.04
N ALA A 265 -20.68 22.37 -11.82
CA ALA A 265 -20.19 23.28 -10.77
C ALA A 265 -19.55 22.51 -9.62
N LEU A 266 -18.48 23.08 -9.06
CA LEU A 266 -17.82 22.60 -7.85
C LEU A 266 -17.67 23.80 -6.90
N ASP A 267 -18.47 23.81 -5.84
CA ASP A 267 -18.58 24.94 -4.92
C ASP A 267 -17.97 24.60 -3.56
N LEU A 268 -17.20 25.54 -3.02
CA LEU A 268 -16.68 25.50 -1.65
C LEU A 268 -17.61 26.34 -0.77
N GLU A 269 -18.27 25.71 0.19
CA GLU A 269 -19.25 26.34 1.09
C GLU A 269 -18.56 27.09 2.24
N VAL A 270 -17.69 28.02 1.88
CA VAL A 270 -16.98 28.90 2.81
C VAL A 270 -17.28 30.34 2.43
N ASP A 271 -17.55 31.19 3.41
CA ASP A 271 -17.83 32.60 3.13
C ASP A 271 -16.61 33.33 2.53
N GLU A 272 -16.87 34.33 1.68
CA GLU A 272 -15.80 35.03 0.96
C GLU A 272 -14.84 35.78 1.91
N ALA A 273 -15.31 36.20 3.09
CA ALA A 273 -14.48 36.92 4.06
C ALA A 273 -13.44 35.99 4.71
N GLU A 274 -13.84 34.75 5.02
CA GLU A 274 -12.97 33.67 5.47
C GLU A 274 -11.99 33.28 4.37
N LEU A 275 -12.46 33.12 3.13
CA LEU A 275 -11.57 32.81 2.00
C LEU A 275 -10.51 33.90 1.79
N GLU A 276 -10.88 35.17 1.88
CA GLU A 276 -9.93 36.28 1.76
C GLU A 276 -8.91 36.27 2.92
N ARG A 277 -9.36 35.98 4.15
CA ARG A 277 -8.45 35.79 5.29
C ARG A 277 -7.46 34.64 5.07
N ARG A 278 -7.94 33.49 4.59
CA ARG A 278 -7.10 32.32 4.31
C ARG A 278 -6.12 32.64 3.19
N ARG A 279 -6.56 33.34 2.15
CA ARG A 279 -5.72 33.80 1.03
C ARG A 279 -4.62 34.74 1.49
N ALA A 280 -4.93 35.68 2.38
CA ALA A 280 -3.96 36.60 2.95
C ALA A 280 -2.92 35.91 3.85
N ALA A 281 -3.30 34.81 4.52
CA ALA A 281 -2.41 34.00 5.35
C ALA A 281 -1.71 32.87 4.60
N TRP A 282 -2.03 32.66 3.32
CA TRP A 282 -1.50 31.55 2.55
C TRP A 282 -0.07 31.83 2.09
N GLU A 283 0.80 30.85 2.29
CA GLU A 283 2.17 30.85 1.78
C GLU A 283 2.38 29.68 0.83
N ALA A 284 3.12 29.92 -0.25
CA ALA A 284 3.44 28.89 -1.22
C ALA A 284 4.28 27.78 -0.56
N PRO A 285 3.88 26.50 -0.68
CA PRO A 285 4.64 25.40 -0.12
C PRO A 285 6.04 25.30 -0.73
N GLU A 286 7.04 24.94 0.07
CA GLU A 286 8.38 24.70 -0.47
C GLU A 286 8.38 23.51 -1.45
N PRO A 287 9.06 23.61 -2.61
CA PRO A 287 9.15 22.49 -3.53
C PRO A 287 9.89 21.31 -2.90
N PRO A 288 9.51 20.06 -3.23
CA PRO A 288 10.17 18.87 -2.70
C PRO A 288 11.65 18.85 -3.07
N ALA A 289 12.51 18.28 -2.22
CA ALA A 289 13.96 18.34 -2.37
C ALA A 289 14.47 17.95 -3.78
N ARG A 290 13.88 16.91 -4.39
CA ARG A 290 14.20 16.46 -5.76
C ARG A 290 13.85 17.48 -6.86
N ALA A 291 12.92 18.39 -6.60
CA ALA A 291 12.51 19.46 -7.51
C ALA A 291 13.26 20.77 -7.28
N ARG A 292 14.24 20.81 -6.36
CA ARG A 292 15.05 22.01 -6.09
C ARG A 292 16.25 22.16 -7.02
N ARG A 293 16.65 21.10 -7.74
CA ARG A 293 17.78 21.10 -8.69
C ARG A 293 17.46 20.32 -9.98
N GLY A 294 18.30 20.48 -10.99
CA GLY A 294 18.23 19.72 -12.25
C GLY A 294 17.02 20.07 -13.13
N VAL A 295 16.63 19.13 -13.99
CA VAL A 295 15.56 19.33 -14.99
C VAL A 295 14.22 19.61 -14.34
N LEU A 296 13.89 18.96 -13.22
CA LEU A 296 12.63 19.22 -12.50
C LEU A 296 12.57 20.65 -11.94
N ALA A 297 13.69 21.19 -11.43
CA ALA A 297 13.73 22.58 -11.00
C ALA A 297 13.59 23.57 -12.16
N LYS A 298 14.21 23.27 -13.32
CA LYS A 298 13.99 24.06 -14.53
C LYS A 298 12.52 23.99 -14.94
N TYR A 299 11.93 22.80 -14.95
CA TYR A 299 10.54 22.55 -15.29
C TYR A 299 9.59 23.34 -14.38
N SER A 300 9.69 23.19 -13.06
CA SER A 300 8.86 23.93 -12.08
C SER A 300 8.93 25.45 -12.21
N ARG A 301 10.09 26.00 -12.60
CA ARG A 301 10.26 27.45 -12.76
C ARG A 301 9.65 27.99 -14.04
N LEU A 302 9.54 27.15 -15.07
CA LEU A 302 9.10 27.56 -16.41
C LEU A 302 7.65 27.18 -16.69
N VAL A 303 7.19 26.07 -16.12
CA VAL A 303 5.83 25.59 -16.25
C VAL A 303 4.88 26.53 -15.50
N ARG A 304 3.76 26.86 -16.14
CA ARG A 304 2.67 27.65 -15.56
C ARG A 304 1.51 26.72 -15.19
N SER A 305 0.59 27.23 -14.38
CA SER A 305 -0.68 26.55 -14.11
C SER A 305 -1.37 26.14 -15.41
N ALA A 306 -2.10 25.03 -15.36
CA ALA A 306 -2.94 24.56 -16.46
C ALA A 306 -3.88 25.64 -17.00
N SER A 307 -4.33 26.60 -16.18
CA SER A 307 -5.20 27.72 -16.60
C SER A 307 -4.55 28.68 -17.60
N VAL A 308 -3.21 28.73 -17.66
CA VAL A 308 -2.44 29.63 -18.55
C VAL A 308 -1.74 28.87 -19.68
N GLY A 309 -1.75 27.54 -19.63
CA GLY A 309 -1.07 26.64 -20.56
C GLY A 309 0.33 26.22 -20.09
N ALA A 310 0.63 24.93 -20.21
CA ALA A 310 1.91 24.34 -19.83
C ALA A 310 2.95 24.49 -20.95
N VAL A 311 3.53 25.69 -21.10
CA VAL A 311 4.61 25.95 -22.07
C VAL A 311 5.95 26.00 -21.34
N THR A 312 6.88 25.12 -21.73
CA THR A 312 8.27 25.16 -21.24
C THR A 312 9.18 25.70 -22.34
N HIS A 313 9.85 26.83 -22.10
CA HIS A 313 10.84 27.42 -23.02
C HIS A 313 12.27 26.84 -22.87
#